data_AF-A0A1D6HKV0-F1
#
_entry.id   AF-A0A1D6HKV0-F1
#
_cell.length_a   1.000
_cell.length_b   1.000
_cell.length_c   1.000
_cell.angle_alpha   90.00
_cell.angle_beta   90.00
_cell.angle_gamma   90.00
#
_symmetry.space_group_name_H-M   'P 1'
#
loop_
_entity.id
_entity.type
_entity.pdbx_description
1 polymer ?
#
loop_
_entity_poly.entity_id
_entity_poly.type
_entity_poly.pdbx_seq_one_letter_code
_entity_poly.pdbx_strand_id
1 'polypeptide(L)'
;MWVFYLISLPLTLGMVVVTLRYFAGPAVPRYVVVTVGYAWFCSLSIIILVPADIWQTLTGSAKGGIGFFWSWSYWSTFILTWAVVPTIQGYEDAGDFTVKERLKTSIHMNLLFYSIVGAIGLIGLILLLIMHKAWYVQSLL
;
A
#
# COMPACT_ATOMS: atom_id res chain seq x y z
N MET A 1 6.11 1.88 -28.32
CA MET A 1 5.50 1.96 -26.97
C MET A 1 3.97 1.99 -26.97
N TRP A 2 3.30 2.66 -27.91
CA TRP A 2 1.82 2.71 -27.94
C TRP A 2 1.14 1.34 -27.96
N VAL A 3 1.63 0.39 -28.78
CA VAL A 3 1.12 -0.99 -28.81
C VAL A 3 1.26 -1.69 -27.46
N PHE A 4 2.37 -1.47 -26.76
CA PHE A 4 2.56 -2.01 -25.42
C PHE A 4 1.50 -1.49 -24.45
N TYR A 5 1.26 -0.17 -24.42
CA TYR A 5 0.24 0.42 -23.55
C TYR A 5 -1.19 -0.05 -23.91
N LEU A 6 -1.49 -0.20 -25.20
CA LEU A 6 -2.78 -0.71 -25.67
C LEU A 6 -3.07 -2.13 -25.20
N ILE A 7 -2.04 -2.94 -24.91
CA ILE A 7 -2.20 -4.32 -24.43
C ILE A 7 -2.09 -4.38 -22.90
N SER A 8 -1.08 -3.73 -22.32
CA SER A 8 -0.78 -3.82 -20.89
C SER A 8 -1.83 -3.14 -20.01
N LEU A 9 -2.39 -2.01 -20.42
CA LEU A 9 -3.46 -1.33 -19.67
C LEU A 9 -4.74 -2.18 -19.55
N PRO A 10 -5.37 -2.66 -20.64
CA PRO A 10 -6.56 -3.50 -20.50
C PRO A 10 -6.24 -4.85 -19.85
N LEU A 11 -5.04 -5.39 -20.01
CA LEU A 11 -4.61 -6.59 -19.28
C LEU A 11 -4.59 -6.34 -17.77
N THR A 12 -3.90 -5.30 -17.30
CA THR A 12 -3.81 -4.97 -15.86
C THR A 12 -5.19 -4.66 -15.27
N LEU A 13 -5.99 -3.83 -15.95
CA LEU A 13 -7.36 -3.52 -15.52
C LEU A 13 -8.26 -4.76 -15.55
N GLY A 14 -8.13 -5.60 -16.57
CA GLY A 14 -8.85 -6.86 -16.69
C GLY A 14 -8.52 -7.80 -15.53
N MET A 15 -7.24 -7.95 -15.18
CA MET A 15 -6.81 -8.74 -14.01
C MET A 15 -7.43 -8.23 -12.71
N VAL A 16 -7.41 -6.91 -12.48
CA VAL A 16 -8.05 -6.29 -11.30
C VAL A 16 -9.56 -6.55 -11.29
N VAL A 17 -10.25 -6.31 -12.40
CA VAL A 17 -11.71 -6.48 -12.47
C VAL A 17 -12.13 -7.94 -12.31
N VAL A 18 -11.42 -8.88 -12.94
CA VAL A 18 -11.70 -10.32 -12.86
C VAL A 18 -11.51 -10.81 -11.43
N THR A 19 -10.38 -10.48 -10.81
CA THR A 19 -10.12 -10.87 -9.42
C THR A 19 -11.12 -10.23 -8.46
N LEU A 20 -11.47 -8.96 -8.63
CA LEU A 20 -12.46 -8.29 -7.77
C LEU A 20 -13.82 -8.96 -7.89
N ARG A 21 -14.27 -9.26 -9.11
CA ARG A 21 -15.55 -9.95 -9.34
C ARG A 21 -15.56 -11.37 -8.79
N TYR A 22 -14.41 -12.04 -8.80
CA TYR A 22 -14.27 -13.38 -8.26
C TYR A 22 -14.36 -13.39 -6.72
N PHE A 23 -13.73 -12.43 -6.05
CA PHE A 23 -13.65 -12.39 -4.58
C PHE A 23 -14.73 -11.55 -3.89
N ALA A 24 -15.36 -10.58 -4.57
CA ALA A 24 -16.36 -9.71 -3.96
C ALA A 24 -17.72 -10.41 -3.83
N GLY A 25 -18.23 -10.49 -2.60
CA GLY A 25 -19.60 -10.90 -2.34
C GLY A 25 -20.63 -9.83 -2.77
N PRO A 26 -21.89 -10.22 -3.05
CA PRO A 26 -22.93 -9.29 -3.52
C PRO A 26 -23.33 -8.23 -2.47
N ALA A 27 -23.05 -8.48 -1.19
CA ALA A 27 -23.35 -7.56 -0.09
C ALA A 27 -22.22 -6.56 0.22
N VAL A 28 -21.07 -6.65 -0.48
CA VAL A 28 -19.91 -5.80 -0.18
C VAL A 28 -20.20 -4.35 -0.60
N PRO A 29 -19.98 -3.35 0.28
CA PRO A 29 -20.19 -1.95 -0.07
C PRO A 29 -19.28 -1.49 -1.22
N ARG A 30 -19.81 -0.61 -2.08
CA ARG A 30 -19.09 -0.17 -3.29
C ARG A 30 -17.77 0.54 -2.99
N TYR A 31 -17.69 1.31 -1.90
CA TYR A 31 -16.43 1.97 -1.53
C TYR A 31 -15.33 0.97 -1.18
N VAL A 32 -15.67 -0.17 -0.54
CA VAL A 32 -14.71 -1.24 -0.26
C VAL A 32 -14.18 -1.83 -1.56
N VAL A 33 -15.08 -2.17 -2.50
CA VAL A 33 -14.69 -2.74 -3.80
C VAL A 33 -13.80 -1.77 -4.59
N VAL A 34 -14.13 -0.48 -4.60
CA VAL A 34 -13.34 0.54 -5.28
C VAL A 34 -11.97 0.71 -4.63
N THR A 35 -11.89 0.78 -3.30
CA THR A 35 -10.62 0.93 -2.58
C THR A 35 -9.71 -0.29 -2.82
N VAL A 36 -10.24 -1.51 -2.69
CA VAL A 36 -9.46 -2.74 -2.94
C VAL A 36 -9.01 -2.80 -4.39
N GLY A 37 -9.90 -2.45 -5.33
CA GLY A 37 -9.56 -2.42 -6.75
C GLY A 37 -8.46 -1.43 -7.08
N TYR A 38 -8.50 -0.23 -6.48
CA TYR A 38 -7.44 0.76 -6.65
C TYR A 38 -6.12 0.29 -6.02
N ALA A 39 -6.16 -0.36 -4.85
CA ALA A 39 -4.96 -0.93 -4.23
C ALA A 39 -4.31 -2.01 -5.11
N TRP A 40 -5.10 -2.89 -5.71
CA TRP A 40 -4.60 -3.91 -6.63
C TRP A 40 -4.08 -3.30 -7.94
N PHE A 41 -4.74 -2.26 -8.45
CA PHE A 41 -4.24 -1.51 -9.59
C PHE A 41 -2.87 -0.88 -9.30
N CYS A 42 -2.70 -0.24 -8.13
CA CYS A 42 -1.39 0.30 -7.71
C CYS A 42 -0.33 -0.80 -7.64
N SER A 43 -0.65 -1.98 -7.08
CA SER A 43 0.28 -3.11 -7.01
C SER A 43 0.66 -3.65 -8.40
N LEU A 44 -0.31 -3.79 -9.30
CA LEU A 44 -0.08 -4.29 -10.66
C LEU A 44 0.45 -3.23 -11.64
N SER A 45 0.49 -1.95 -11.24
CA SER A 45 1.00 -0.85 -12.07
C SER A 45 2.45 -1.07 -12.53
N ILE A 46 3.23 -1.86 -11.78
CA ILE A 46 4.60 -2.24 -12.12
C ILE A 46 4.73 -2.89 -13.50
N ILE A 47 3.69 -3.62 -13.94
CA ILE A 47 3.63 -4.25 -15.27
C ILE A 47 3.75 -3.20 -16.38
N ILE A 48 3.23 -1.98 -16.13
CA ILE A 48 3.27 -0.87 -17.08
C ILE A 48 4.48 0.03 -16.83
N LEU A 49 4.75 0.36 -15.56
CA LEU A 49 5.77 1.34 -15.19
C LEU A 49 7.19 0.87 -15.49
N VAL A 50 7.52 -0.41 -15.23
CA VAL A 50 8.89 -0.90 -15.43
C VAL A 50 9.31 -0.88 -16.90
N PRO A 51 8.54 -1.44 -17.86
CA PRO A 51 8.93 -1.37 -19.27
C PRO A 51 8.95 0.07 -19.81
N ALA A 52 8.06 0.93 -19.31
CA ALA A 52 8.03 2.35 -19.68
C ALA A 52 9.28 3.10 -19.22
N ASP A 53 9.78 2.79 -18.03
CA ASP A 53 10.98 3.39 -17.44
C ASP A 53 12.26 2.94 -18.16
N ILE A 54 12.38 1.63 -18.44
CA ILE A 54 13.48 1.07 -19.23
C ILE A 54 13.52 1.72 -20.62
N TRP A 55 12.36 1.85 -21.28
CA TRP A 55 12.29 2.48 -22.60
C TRP A 55 12.75 3.94 -22.60
N GLN A 56 12.36 4.72 -21.59
CA GLN A 56 12.78 6.12 -21.47
C GLN A 56 14.29 6.25 -21.25
N THR A 57 14.86 5.34 -20.46
CA THR A 57 16.31 5.26 -20.23
C THR A 57 17.06 4.92 -21.53
N LEU A 58 16.59 3.94 -22.29
CA LEU A 58 17.22 3.52 -23.55
C LEU A 58 17.15 4.58 -24.65
N THR A 59 16.07 5.36 -24.69
CA THR A 59 15.86 6.39 -25.74
C THR A 59 16.48 7.74 -25.40
N GLY A 60 17.18 7.87 -24.26
CA GLY A 60 17.79 9.12 -23.81
C GLY A 60 16.79 10.25 -23.54
N SER A 61 15.50 9.93 -23.54
CA SER A 61 14.42 10.89 -23.30
C SER A 61 14.15 10.98 -21.82
N ALA A 62 14.96 11.78 -21.11
CA ALA A 62 14.77 12.10 -19.69
C ALA A 62 13.53 13.01 -19.51
N LYS A 63 12.34 12.50 -19.81
CA LYS A 63 11.08 13.16 -19.48
C LYS A 63 10.69 12.72 -18.08
N GLY A 64 10.72 13.65 -17.11
CA GLY A 64 10.39 13.39 -15.70
C GLY A 64 8.96 12.86 -15.42
N GLY A 65 8.16 12.61 -16.46
CA GLY A 65 6.80 12.06 -16.32
C GLY A 65 6.77 10.65 -15.70
N ILE A 66 7.76 9.79 -15.97
CA ILE A 66 7.78 8.44 -15.35
C ILE A 66 8.02 8.50 -13.84
N GLY A 67 8.86 9.42 -13.37
CA GLY A 67 9.10 9.64 -11.95
C GLY A 67 7.85 10.09 -11.20
N PHE A 68 6.99 10.90 -11.85
CA PHE A 68 5.69 11.25 -11.30
C PHE A 68 4.80 10.01 -11.10
N PHE A 69 4.71 9.12 -12.10
CA PHE A 69 3.89 7.92 -11.99
C PHE A 69 4.40 6.93 -10.94
N TRP A 70 5.72 6.76 -10.82
CA TRP A 70 6.34 6.00 -9.74
C TRP A 70 6.00 6.59 -8.37
N SER A 71 6.15 7.90 -8.21
CA SER A 71 5.82 8.61 -6.97
C SER A 71 4.34 8.46 -6.64
N TRP A 72 3.46 8.60 -7.63
CA TRP A 72 2.02 8.48 -7.46
C TRP A 72 1.63 7.07 -7.01
N SER A 73 2.17 6.03 -7.66
CA SER A 73 1.92 4.64 -7.30
C SER A 73 2.42 4.33 -5.88
N TYR A 74 3.62 4.79 -5.55
CA TYR A 74 4.21 4.65 -4.21
C TYR A 74 3.35 5.32 -3.14
N TRP A 75 3.06 6.62 -3.27
CA TRP A 75 2.30 7.37 -2.25
C TRP A 75 0.86 6.89 -2.13
N SER A 76 0.24 6.49 -3.25
CA SER A 76 -1.08 5.85 -3.22
C SER A 76 -1.04 4.55 -2.41
N THR A 77 -0.08 3.67 -2.71
CA THR A 77 0.06 2.39 -2.00
C THR A 77 0.35 2.60 -0.51
N PHE A 78 1.19 3.58 -0.18
CA PHE A 78 1.51 3.94 1.19
C PHE A 78 0.26 4.37 1.97
N ILE A 79 -0.49 5.35 1.43
CA ILE A 79 -1.71 5.87 2.07
C ILE A 79 -2.78 4.78 2.18
N LEU A 80 -2.93 3.94 1.15
CA LEU A 80 -3.87 2.82 1.17
C LEU A 80 -3.52 1.84 2.29
N THR A 81 -2.26 1.46 2.40
CA THR A 81 -1.79 0.45 3.36
C THR A 81 -1.86 0.94 4.80
N TRP A 82 -1.45 2.19 5.05
CA TRP A 82 -1.27 2.70 6.41
C TRP A 82 -2.46 3.50 6.94
N ALA A 83 -3.37 3.95 6.09
CA ALA A 83 -4.50 4.76 6.52
C ALA A 83 -5.83 4.19 6.02
N VAL A 84 -6.02 4.09 4.71
CA VAL A 84 -7.36 3.87 4.15
C VAL A 84 -7.87 2.45 4.41
N VAL A 85 -7.10 1.42 4.05
CA VAL A 85 -7.52 0.02 4.17
C VAL A 85 -7.77 -0.37 5.64
N PRO A 86 -6.86 -0.11 6.60
CA PRO A 86 -7.09 -0.42 8.00
C PRO A 86 -8.29 0.32 8.59
N THR A 87 -8.50 1.58 8.17
CA THR A 87 -9.67 2.37 8.63
C THR A 87 -10.97 1.79 8.10
N ILE A 88 -11.01 1.35 6.84
CA ILE A 88 -12.21 0.71 6.28
C ILE A 88 -12.46 -0.63 6.95
N GLN A 89 -11.43 -1.45 7.20
CA GLN A 89 -11.57 -2.72 7.92
C GLN A 89 -12.19 -2.49 9.32
N GLY A 90 -11.60 -1.61 10.13
CA GLY A 90 -12.14 -1.29 11.45
C GLY A 90 -13.52 -0.62 11.41
N TYR A 91 -13.87 0.07 10.32
CA TYR A 91 -15.18 0.69 10.16
C TYR A 91 -16.26 -0.36 9.85
N GLU A 92 -15.95 -1.33 8.99
CA GLU A 92 -16.86 -2.47 8.72
C GLU A 92 -17.02 -3.38 9.93
N ASP A 93 -15.94 -3.57 10.72
CA ASP A 93 -15.97 -4.38 11.93
C ASP A 93 -16.69 -3.68 13.10
N ALA A 94 -16.78 -2.34 13.09
CA ALA A 94 -17.46 -1.58 14.13
C ALA A 94 -18.99 -1.78 14.04
N GLY A 95 -19.57 -2.32 15.12
CA GLY A 95 -21.01 -2.53 15.28
C GLY A 95 -21.81 -1.30 15.73
N ASP A 96 -21.22 -0.11 15.75
CA ASP A 96 -21.90 1.13 16.16
C ASP A 96 -22.99 1.52 15.15
N PHE A 97 -24.10 2.10 15.61
CA PHE A 97 -25.26 2.38 14.75
C PHE A 97 -25.09 3.62 13.87
N THR A 98 -24.18 4.54 14.22
CA THR A 98 -23.95 5.78 13.45
C THR A 98 -22.61 5.77 12.73
N VAL A 99 -22.56 6.34 11.53
CA VAL A 99 -21.34 6.43 10.70
C VAL A 99 -20.19 7.12 11.44
N LYS A 100 -20.50 8.14 12.24
CA LYS A 100 -19.50 8.90 13.00
C LYS A 100 -18.87 8.06 14.11
N GLU A 101 -19.67 7.28 14.83
CA GLU A 101 -19.19 6.42 15.90
C GLU A 101 -18.33 5.29 15.33
N ARG A 102 -18.79 4.61 14.28
CA ARG A 102 -18.01 3.57 13.59
C ARG A 102 -16.64 4.07 13.14
N LEU A 103 -16.58 5.26 12.55
CA LEU A 103 -15.32 5.85 12.10
C LEU A 103 -14.39 6.21 13.27
N LYS A 104 -14.95 6.77 14.35
CA LYS A 104 -14.19 7.08 15.57
C LYS A 104 -13.61 5.80 16.19
N THR A 105 -14.43 4.76 16.31
CA THR A 105 -14.05 3.45 16.83
C THR A 105 -12.94 2.84 15.98
N SER A 106 -13.09 2.83 14.66
CA SER A 106 -12.08 2.33 13.73
C SER A 106 -10.74 3.05 13.87
N ILE A 107 -10.74 4.39 13.86
CA ILE A 107 -9.52 5.18 14.00
C ILE A 107 -8.86 4.92 15.35
N HIS A 108 -9.63 4.86 16.44
CA HIS A 108 -9.11 4.60 17.77
C HIS A 108 -8.41 3.24 17.86
N MET A 109 -9.04 2.18 17.34
CA MET A 109 -8.46 0.83 17.34
C MET A 109 -7.20 0.74 16.48
N ASN A 110 -7.18 1.39 15.32
CA ASN A 110 -5.99 1.46 14.48
C ASN A 110 -4.85 2.22 15.18
N LEU A 111 -5.14 3.35 15.82
CA LEU A 111 -4.14 4.12 16.58
C LEU A 111 -3.55 3.31 17.74
N LEU A 112 -4.40 2.54 18.45
CA LEU A 112 -3.95 1.66 19.51
C LEU A 112 -3.03 0.56 18.96
N PHE A 113 -3.42 -0.09 17.86
CA PHE A 113 -2.60 -1.09 17.18
C PHE A 113 -1.23 -0.52 16.79
N TYR A 114 -1.19 0.63 16.12
CA TYR A 114 0.06 1.29 15.74
C TYR A 114 0.92 1.68 16.95
N SER A 115 0.29 2.11 18.05
CA SER A 115 1.01 2.44 19.29
C SER A 115 1.66 1.21 19.91
N ILE A 116 0.97 0.06 19.93
CA ILE A 116 1.51 -1.21 20.44
C ILE A 116 2.66 -1.69 19.57
N VAL A 117 2.46 -1.75 18.25
CA VAL A 117 3.50 -2.15 17.30
C VAL A 117 4.72 -1.22 17.38
N GLY A 118 4.48 0.09 17.49
CA GLY A 118 5.53 1.09 17.67
C GLY A 118 6.31 0.90 18.98
N ALA A 119 5.64 0.60 20.09
CA ALA A 119 6.29 0.33 21.36
C ALA A 119 7.15 -0.94 21.31
N ILE A 120 6.65 -2.03 20.71
CA ILE A 120 7.41 -3.27 20.52
C ILE A 120 8.63 -3.01 19.62
N GLY A 121 8.44 -2.28 18.52
CA GLY A 121 9.54 -1.91 17.62
C GLY A 121 10.60 -1.06 18.31
N LEU A 122 10.20 -0.11 19.17
CA LEU A 122 11.11 0.72 19.94
C LEU A 122 11.93 -0.12 20.95
N ILE A 123 11.28 -1.04 21.66
CA ILE A 123 11.99 -1.96 22.57
C ILE A 123 12.99 -2.81 21.79
N GLY A 124 12.59 -3.38 20.65
CA GLY A 124 13.49 -4.13 19.78
C GLY A 124 14.69 -3.32 19.30
N LEU A 125 14.47 -2.07 18.90
CA LEU A 125 15.53 -1.15 18.50
C LEU A 125 16.50 -0.86 19.65
N ILE A 126 16.00 -0.59 20.85
CA ILE A 126 16.84 -0.35 22.04
C ILE A 126 17.71 -1.58 22.33
N LEU A 127 17.13 -2.79 22.27
CA LEU A 127 17.87 -4.03 22.47
C LEU A 127 18.97 -4.21 21.41
N LEU A 128 18.68 -3.96 20.13
CA LEU A 128 19.66 -4.03 19.05
C LEU A 128 20.83 -3.06 19.27
N LEU A 129 20.55 -1.83 19.71
CA LEU A 129 21.59 -0.84 19.99
C LEU A 129 22.48 -1.23 21.17
N ILE A 130 21.89 -1.78 22.24
CA ILE A 130 22.64 -2.29 23.39
C ILE A 130 23.52 -3.48 22.97
N MET A 131 22.96 -4.42 22.22
CA MET A 131 23.73 -5.55 21.70
C MET A 131 24.89 -5.07 20.83
N HIS A 132 24.63 -4.24 19.82
CA HIS A 132 25.69 -3.71 18.95
C HIS A 132 26.85 -3.08 19.74
N LYS A 133 26.54 -2.30 20.78
CA LYS A 133 27.56 -1.73 21.67
C LYS A 133 28.36 -2.81 22.41
N ALA A 134 27.72 -3.86 22.91
CA ALA A 134 28.40 -4.97 23.58
C ALA A 134 29.33 -5.76 22.64
N TRP A 135 28.91 -6.04 21.41
CA TRP A 135 29.75 -6.70 20.39
C TRP A 135 30.97 -5.87 20.02
N TYR A 136 30.78 -4.56 19.82
CA TYR A 136 31.88 -3.64 19.51
C TYR A 136 32.91 -3.59 20.65
N VAL A 137 32.46 -3.53 21.91
CA VAL A 137 33.35 -3.53 23.09
C VAL A 137 34.12 -4.85 23.23
N GLN A 138 33.49 -6.00 22.97
CA GLN A 138 34.15 -7.30 23.02
C GLN A 138 35.24 -7.46 21.93
N SER A 139 35.08 -6.82 20.77
CA SER A 139 36.06 -6.90 19.67
C SER A 139 37.31 -6.04 19.85
N LEU A 140 37.31 -5.14 20.83
CA LEU A 140 38.41 -4.23 21.17
C LEU A 140 39.27 -4.72 22.34
N LEU A 141 38.84 -5.79 23.03
CA LEU A 141 39.56 -6.49 24.09
C LEU A 141 40.23 -7.76 23.53
#